data_AF-A0A257JD04-F1
#
_entry.id   AF-A0A257JD04-F1
#
_cell.length_a   1.000
_cell.length_b   1.000
_cell.length_c   1.000
_cell.angle_alpha   90.00
_cell.angle_beta   90.00
_cell.angle_gamma   90.00
#
_symmetry.space_group_name_H-M   'P 1'
#
loop_
_entity.id
_entity.type
_entity.pdbx_description
1 polymer ?
#
loop_
_entity_poly.entity_id
_entity_poly.type
_entity_poly.pdbx_seq_one_letter_code
_entity_poly.pdbx_strand_id
1 'polypeptide(L)'
;ALIDLVTREITLHEGKPPAGWLSPWIAETPLTPDLLHEAGYTYLMDWCMDDQPVWLTTRAGHILSMPYPQEINDSAAIIGRQVSASEFADMIIDQFEELLAQSPGQPLAMGIALHSMIVGQPFRLRHLRRALEHIAGKRHDCWLATAGEIARFSQTVIARP
;
A
#
# COMPACT_ATOMS: atom_id res chain seq x y z
N ALA A 1 -20.93 12.29 2.54
CA ALA A 1 -21.27 12.72 1.16
C ALA A 1 -20.30 12.16 0.12
N LEU A 2 -19.02 12.60 0.06
CA LEU A 2 -18.06 12.09 -0.94
C LEU A 2 -17.64 10.64 -0.67
N ILE A 3 -17.31 10.29 0.58
CA ILE A 3 -16.99 8.91 0.97
C ILE A 3 -18.15 7.97 0.61
N ASP A 4 -19.39 8.33 0.95
CA ASP A 4 -20.57 7.52 0.62
C ASP A 4 -20.75 7.34 -0.89
N LEU A 5 -20.56 8.41 -1.66
CA LEU A 5 -20.65 8.36 -3.13
C LEU A 5 -19.64 7.36 -3.69
N VAL A 6 -18.35 7.50 -3.34
CA VAL A 6 -17.29 6.60 -3.82
C VAL A 6 -17.53 5.16 -3.37
N THR A 7 -17.94 4.96 -2.11
CA THR A 7 -18.28 3.64 -1.56
C THR A 7 -19.38 2.98 -2.38
N ARG A 8 -20.44 3.73 -2.72
CA ARG A 8 -21.56 3.22 -3.53
C ARG A 8 -21.11 2.84 -4.94
N GLU A 9 -20.35 3.70 -5.61
CA GLU A 9 -19.89 3.43 -6.98
C GLU A 9 -18.96 2.21 -7.02
N ILE A 10 -18.00 2.10 -6.08
CA ILE A 10 -17.13 0.92 -5.99
C ILE A 10 -17.97 -0.34 -5.71
N THR A 11 -18.93 -0.28 -4.78
CA THR A 11 -19.80 -1.42 -4.48
C THR A 11 -20.60 -1.88 -5.70
N LEU A 12 -21.10 -0.94 -6.50
CA LEU A 12 -21.86 -1.23 -7.71
C LEU A 12 -21.03 -2.01 -8.75
N HIS A 13 -19.75 -1.66 -8.90
CA HIS A 13 -18.89 -2.24 -9.93
C HIS A 13 -18.08 -3.46 -9.45
N GLU A 14 -17.74 -3.54 -8.16
CA GLU A 14 -16.91 -4.61 -7.59
C GLU A 14 -17.73 -5.65 -6.79
N GLY A 15 -19.03 -5.40 -6.59
CA GLY A 15 -19.97 -6.32 -5.90
C GLY A 15 -19.83 -6.36 -4.37
N LYS A 16 -18.90 -5.60 -3.79
CA LYS A 16 -18.70 -5.47 -2.34
C LYS A 16 -18.13 -4.09 -2.00
N PRO A 17 -18.44 -3.54 -0.81
CA PRO A 17 -17.84 -2.28 -0.38
C PRO A 17 -16.33 -2.43 -0.17
N PRO A 18 -15.55 -1.36 -0.45
CA PRO A 18 -14.14 -1.34 -0.13
C PRO A 18 -13.94 -1.37 1.39
N ALA A 19 -12.94 -2.13 1.84
CA ALA A 19 -12.55 -2.18 3.26
C ALA A 19 -11.44 -1.16 3.60
N GLY A 20 -10.79 -0.61 2.57
CA GLY A 20 -9.63 0.26 2.67
C GLY A 20 -9.74 1.51 1.80
N TRP A 21 -9.01 2.54 2.19
CA TRP A 21 -8.99 3.83 1.52
C TRP A 21 -7.56 4.29 1.22
N LEU A 22 -7.38 4.96 0.09
CA LEU A 22 -6.19 5.76 -0.22
C LEU A 22 -6.70 7.08 -0.79
N SER A 23 -6.40 8.20 -0.14
CA SER A 23 -6.91 9.48 -0.65
C SER A 23 -6.24 9.84 -1.98
N PRO A 24 -6.97 10.55 -2.87
CA PRO A 24 -6.36 11.11 -4.06
C PRO A 24 -5.13 11.94 -3.68
N TRP A 25 -4.01 11.69 -4.36
CA TRP A 25 -2.74 12.36 -4.08
C TRP A 25 -2.22 12.22 -2.65
N ILE A 26 -2.69 11.22 -1.89
CA ILE A 26 -2.28 11.01 -0.49
C ILE A 26 -2.63 12.26 0.35
N ALA A 27 -3.67 12.98 -0.07
CA ALA A 27 -4.04 14.28 0.47
C ALA A 27 -5.24 14.14 1.43
N GLU A 28 -5.07 13.31 2.47
CA GLU A 28 -6.05 13.28 3.54
C GLU A 28 -6.02 14.56 4.40
N THR A 29 -7.14 14.83 5.07
CA THR A 29 -7.25 15.91 6.06
C THR A 29 -7.19 15.32 7.47
N PRO A 30 -6.98 16.12 8.52
CA PRO A 30 -7.05 15.61 9.90
C PRO A 30 -8.39 14.96 10.27
N LEU A 31 -9.46 15.23 9.52
CA LEU A 31 -10.78 14.64 9.74
C LEU A 31 -10.99 13.34 8.96
N THR A 32 -10.14 13.04 7.97
CA THR A 32 -10.35 11.91 7.07
C THR A 32 -10.32 10.56 7.79
N PRO A 33 -9.37 10.26 8.71
CA PRO A 33 -9.38 9.00 9.44
C PRO A 33 -10.67 8.78 10.25
N ASP A 34 -11.18 9.84 10.88
CA ASP A 34 -12.45 9.80 11.62
C ASP A 34 -13.62 9.47 10.69
N LEU A 35 -13.74 10.21 9.59
CA LEU A 35 -14.84 10.06 8.64
C LEU A 35 -14.83 8.69 7.96
N LEU A 36 -13.64 8.13 7.68
CA LEU A 36 -13.50 6.80 7.11
C LEU A 36 -13.93 5.73 8.10
N HIS A 37 -13.50 5.83 9.36
CA HIS A 37 -13.88 4.86 10.37
C HIS A 37 -15.39 4.92 10.66
N GLU A 38 -15.97 6.12 10.77
CA GLU A 38 -17.42 6.32 10.91
C GLU A 38 -18.22 5.74 9.72
N ALA A 39 -17.63 5.73 8.52
CA ALA A 39 -18.20 5.13 7.32
C ALA A 39 -17.98 3.61 7.20
N GLY A 40 -17.30 2.98 8.18
CA GLY A 40 -17.08 1.53 8.23
C GLY A 40 -15.83 1.02 7.53
N TYR A 41 -14.91 1.90 7.11
CA TYR A 41 -13.61 1.49 6.62
C TYR A 41 -12.74 0.95 7.75
N THR A 42 -11.91 -0.04 7.43
CA THR A 42 -11.09 -0.75 8.43
C THR A 42 -9.62 -0.37 8.36
N TYR A 43 -9.16 0.16 7.22
CA TYR A 43 -7.82 0.67 7.05
C TYR A 43 -7.73 1.83 6.06
N LEU A 44 -6.65 2.60 6.13
CA LEU A 44 -6.26 3.61 5.16
C LEU A 44 -4.79 3.42 4.76
N MET A 45 -4.35 4.07 3.68
CA MET A 45 -3.01 3.90 3.09
C MET A 45 -2.35 5.25 2.80
N ASP A 46 -2.65 6.29 3.56
CA ASP A 46 -2.15 7.63 3.26
C ASP A 46 -0.78 7.92 3.90
N TRP A 47 -0.31 7.07 4.81
CA TRP A 47 0.89 7.37 5.60
C TRP A 47 2.06 6.43 5.31
N CYS A 48 3.27 6.99 5.40
CA CYS A 48 4.54 6.28 5.23
C CYS A 48 5.38 6.31 6.52
N MET A 49 4.74 6.23 7.69
CA MET A 49 5.42 6.44 8.97
C MET A 49 6.20 5.22 9.48
N ASP A 50 5.91 4.03 8.97
CA ASP A 50 6.47 2.76 9.43
C ASP A 50 6.39 1.72 8.31
N ASP A 51 7.16 0.64 8.40
CA ASP A 51 7.08 -0.54 7.54
C ASP A 51 6.10 -1.60 8.10
N GLN A 52 5.53 -1.34 9.29
CA GLN A 52 4.45 -2.13 9.89
C GLN A 52 3.10 -1.40 9.85
N PRO A 53 1.98 -2.13 9.79
CA PRO A 53 0.66 -1.51 10.00
C PRO A 53 0.53 -0.94 11.41
N VAL A 54 0.01 0.28 11.52
CA VAL A 54 -0.09 1.02 12.80
C VAL A 54 -1.54 1.43 13.06
N TRP A 55 -2.01 1.28 14.29
CA TRP A 55 -3.33 1.78 14.68
C TRP A 55 -3.31 3.31 14.81
N LEU A 56 -4.22 3.98 14.10
CA LEU A 56 -4.52 5.40 14.28
C LEU A 56 -5.72 5.55 15.21
N THR A 57 -5.64 6.51 16.12
CA THR A 57 -6.78 6.89 16.96
C THR A 57 -7.73 7.78 16.17
N THR A 58 -9.01 7.47 16.28
CA THR A 58 -10.13 8.24 15.72
C THR A 58 -11.12 8.56 16.84
N ARG A 59 -12.03 9.50 16.59
CA ARG A 59 -13.09 9.88 17.54
C ARG A 59 -14.05 8.72 17.86
N ALA A 60 -14.14 7.73 16.96
CA ALA A 60 -15.02 6.57 17.09
C ALA A 60 -14.30 5.26 17.45
N GLY A 61 -12.99 5.29 17.72
CA GLY A 61 -12.17 4.10 18.01
C GLY A 61 -10.85 4.12 17.25
N HIS A 62 -10.51 3.05 16.53
CA HIS A 62 -9.23 2.95 15.81
C HIS A 62 -9.41 2.46 14.37
N ILE A 63 -8.62 3.05 13.46
CA ILE A 63 -8.49 2.61 12.07
C ILE A 63 -7.04 2.21 11.80
N LEU A 64 -6.81 1.17 11.02
CA LEU A 64 -5.45 0.71 10.74
C LEU A 64 -4.82 1.55 9.61
N SER A 65 -3.63 2.09 9.82
CA SER A 65 -2.80 2.67 8.76
C SER A 65 -1.93 1.57 8.18
N MET A 66 -2.11 1.28 6.91
CA MET A 66 -1.26 0.38 6.12
C MET A 66 -0.13 1.20 5.48
N PRO A 67 1.14 0.76 5.56
CA PRO A 67 2.27 1.50 5.00
C PRO A 67 2.12 1.81 3.51
N TYR A 68 2.31 3.07 3.15
CA TYR A 68 2.35 3.52 1.77
C TYR A 68 3.78 3.77 1.27
N PRO A 69 4.18 3.19 0.13
CA PRO A 69 5.54 3.36 -0.39
C PRO A 69 5.70 4.70 -1.11
N GLN A 70 6.29 5.71 -0.45
CA GLN A 70 6.56 7.02 -1.10
C GLN A 70 7.66 6.94 -2.17
N GLU A 71 8.72 6.16 -1.92
CA GLU A 71 9.86 6.04 -2.83
C GLU A 71 9.69 4.91 -3.85
N ILE A 72 9.12 3.76 -3.45
CA ILE A 72 8.71 2.68 -4.38
C ILE A 72 7.36 3.03 -5.01
N ASN A 73 7.36 4.17 -5.70
CA ASN A 73 6.24 4.74 -6.41
C ASN A 73 6.72 5.24 -7.77
N ASP A 74 6.21 4.67 -8.86
CA ASP A 74 6.68 5.01 -10.20
C ASP A 74 6.43 6.48 -10.58
N SER A 75 5.38 7.12 -10.06
CA SER A 75 5.14 8.55 -10.24
C SER A 75 6.22 9.37 -9.53
N ALA A 76 6.46 9.10 -8.26
CA ALA A 76 7.44 9.87 -7.48
C ALA A 76 8.89 9.62 -7.97
N ALA A 77 9.25 8.37 -8.25
CA ALA A 77 10.59 7.98 -8.68
C ALA A 77 10.85 8.36 -10.15
N ILE A 78 10.04 7.86 -11.09
CA ILE A 78 10.32 8.00 -12.52
C ILE A 78 9.94 9.39 -13.03
N ILE A 79 8.78 9.91 -12.64
CA ILE A 79 8.32 11.22 -13.12
C ILE A 79 8.89 12.35 -12.25
N GLY A 80 8.77 12.23 -10.92
CA GLY A 80 9.25 13.26 -10.00
C GLY A 80 10.77 13.39 -9.98
N ARG A 81 11.48 12.27 -9.78
CA ARG A 81 12.94 12.25 -9.59
C ARG A 81 13.73 11.81 -10.83
N GLN A 82 13.07 11.52 -11.94
CA GLN A 82 13.70 11.10 -13.21
C GLN A 82 14.54 9.82 -13.09
N VAL A 83 14.20 8.94 -12.15
CA VAL A 83 14.81 7.61 -12.00
C VAL A 83 14.54 6.78 -13.25
N SER A 84 15.56 6.06 -13.73
CA SER A 84 15.40 5.20 -14.90
C SER A 84 14.53 3.98 -14.58
N ALA A 85 13.91 3.37 -15.59
CA ALA A 85 13.06 2.19 -15.36
C ALA A 85 13.84 0.98 -14.83
N SER A 86 15.10 0.82 -15.24
CA SER A 86 16.00 -0.20 -14.71
C SER A 86 16.32 0.06 -13.24
N GLU A 87 16.67 1.30 -12.91
CA GLU A 87 17.02 1.69 -11.55
C GLU A 87 15.81 1.58 -10.62
N PHE A 88 14.61 1.97 -11.06
CA PHE A 88 13.39 1.76 -10.27
C PHE A 88 13.13 0.28 -9.97
N ALA A 89 13.42 -0.60 -10.93
CA ALA A 89 13.34 -2.04 -10.70
C ALA A 89 14.46 -2.57 -9.78
N ASP A 90 15.65 -1.97 -9.80
CA ASP A 90 16.72 -2.28 -8.85
C ASP A 90 16.32 -1.80 -7.44
N MET A 91 15.75 -0.60 -7.29
CA MET A 91 15.20 -0.09 -6.02
C MET A 91 14.14 -1.03 -5.41
N ILE A 92 13.23 -1.56 -6.22
CA ILE A 92 12.23 -2.55 -5.78
C ILE A 92 12.93 -3.80 -5.24
N ILE A 93 13.94 -4.31 -5.96
CA ILE A 93 14.67 -5.52 -5.54
C ILE A 93 15.44 -5.25 -4.25
N ASP A 94 16.18 -4.15 -4.18
CA ASP A 94 17.02 -3.82 -3.04
C ASP A 94 16.18 -3.59 -1.76
N GLN A 95 15.04 -2.89 -1.87
CA GLN A 95 14.14 -2.75 -0.73
C GLN A 95 13.55 -4.09 -0.30
N PHE A 96 13.17 -4.95 -1.24
CA PHE A 96 12.66 -6.28 -0.91
C PHE A 96 13.71 -7.13 -0.20
N GLU A 97 14.95 -7.16 -0.69
CA GLU A 97 16.04 -7.92 -0.08
C GLU A 97 16.35 -7.45 1.34
N GLU A 98 16.40 -6.14 1.55
CA GLU A 98 16.67 -5.56 2.86
C GLU A 98 15.55 -5.87 3.86
N LEU A 99 14.28 -5.66 3.48
CA LEU A 99 13.15 -5.99 4.34
C LEU A 99 13.07 -7.51 4.62
N LEU A 100 13.40 -8.35 3.64
CA LEU A 100 13.46 -9.79 3.84
C LEU A 100 14.56 -10.18 4.84
N ALA A 101 15.74 -9.55 4.77
CA ALA A 101 16.83 -9.79 5.72
C ALA A 101 16.48 -9.36 7.16
N GLN A 102 15.68 -8.31 7.32
CA GLN A 102 15.19 -7.83 8.62
C GLN A 102 14.01 -8.66 9.17
N SER A 103 13.23 -9.29 8.29
CA SER A 103 11.99 -10.00 8.64
C SER A 103 12.08 -11.06 9.76
N PRO A 104 13.22 -11.76 9.98
CA PRO A 104 13.35 -12.67 11.13
C PRO A 104 13.23 -11.96 12.49
N GLY A 105 13.53 -10.67 12.55
CA GLY A 105 13.43 -9.85 13.76
C GLY A 105 12.07 -9.18 13.96
N GLN A 106 11.33 -8.92 12.88
CA GLN A 106 10.07 -8.18 12.92
C GLN A 106 9.22 -8.41 11.65
N PRO A 107 7.89 -8.50 11.74
CA PRO A 107 7.05 -8.54 10.55
C PRO A 107 7.12 -7.19 9.82
N LEU A 108 7.18 -7.21 8.49
CA LEU A 108 7.29 -6.02 7.65
C LEU A 108 6.34 -6.14 6.45
N ALA A 109 5.78 -5.02 6.02
CA ALA A 109 4.93 -4.92 4.84
C ALA A 109 5.59 -4.03 3.79
N MET A 110 5.74 -4.55 2.57
CA MET A 110 6.28 -3.78 1.45
C MET A 110 5.20 -3.52 0.41
N GLY A 111 4.93 -2.25 0.14
CA GLY A 111 4.08 -1.82 -0.97
C GLY A 111 4.89 -1.51 -2.23
N ILE A 112 4.24 -1.57 -3.39
CA ILE A 112 4.75 -1.06 -4.67
C ILE A 112 3.64 -0.23 -5.31
N ALA A 113 3.80 1.09 -5.39
CA ALA A 113 2.82 1.98 -6.00
C ALA A 113 3.11 2.14 -7.51
N LEU A 114 2.13 1.78 -8.34
CA LEU A 114 2.29 1.70 -9.79
C LEU A 114 1.11 2.38 -10.50
N HIS A 115 1.41 3.05 -11.62
CA HIS A 115 0.42 3.69 -12.47
C HIS A 115 0.52 3.15 -13.89
N SER A 116 -0.60 2.66 -14.43
CA SER A 116 -0.64 2.03 -15.76
C SER A 116 -0.13 2.96 -16.88
N MET A 117 -0.39 4.26 -16.77
CA MET A 117 0.12 5.26 -17.73
C MET A 117 1.65 5.46 -17.67
N ILE A 118 2.30 5.13 -16.55
CA ILE A 118 3.73 5.34 -16.32
C ILE A 118 4.49 4.04 -16.56
N VAL A 119 4.42 3.06 -15.65
CA VAL A 119 5.18 1.81 -15.76
C VAL A 119 4.62 0.85 -16.81
N GLY A 120 3.35 1.03 -17.21
CA GLY A 120 2.72 0.21 -18.24
C GLY A 120 3.27 0.43 -19.66
N GLN A 121 4.08 1.47 -19.88
CA GLN A 121 4.80 1.64 -21.15
C GLN A 121 5.74 0.45 -21.38
N PRO A 122 5.76 -0.19 -22.57
CA PRO A 122 6.49 -1.45 -22.78
C PRO A 122 7.97 -1.42 -22.38
N PHE A 123 8.66 -0.29 -22.61
CA PHE A 123 10.07 -0.13 -22.26
C PHE A 123 10.32 -0.04 -20.75
N ARG A 124 9.31 0.34 -19.95
CA ARG A 124 9.36 0.33 -18.48
C ARG A 124 8.86 -0.98 -17.91
N LEU A 125 7.79 -1.52 -18.49
CA LEU A 125 7.14 -2.76 -18.07
C LEU A 125 8.10 -3.94 -18.03
N ARG A 126 9.07 -4.02 -18.95
CA ARG A 126 10.09 -5.08 -18.95
C ARG A 126 10.94 -5.08 -17.68
N HIS A 127 11.23 -3.91 -17.11
CA HIS A 127 12.06 -3.79 -15.90
C HIS A 127 11.23 -4.08 -14.65
N LEU A 128 9.98 -3.59 -14.61
CA LEU A 128 9.04 -3.98 -13.55
C LEU A 128 8.86 -5.50 -13.52
N ARG A 129 8.69 -6.14 -14.68
CA ARG A 129 8.58 -7.60 -14.77
C ARG A 129 9.76 -8.30 -14.12
N ARG A 130 10.99 -7.88 -14.40
CA ARG A 130 12.21 -8.42 -13.76
C ARG A 130 12.15 -8.34 -12.23
N ALA A 131 11.74 -7.19 -11.68
CA ALA A 131 11.62 -7.02 -10.22
C ALA A 131 10.53 -7.92 -9.61
N LEU A 132 9.36 -8.00 -10.24
CA LEU A 132 8.28 -8.86 -9.77
C LEU A 132 8.60 -10.36 -9.91
N GLU A 133 9.30 -10.77 -10.97
CA GLU A 133 9.79 -12.14 -11.15
C GLU A 133 10.80 -12.53 -10.07
N HIS A 134 11.70 -11.61 -9.70
CA HIS A 134 12.64 -11.80 -8.59
C HIS A 134 11.91 -12.05 -7.26
N ILE A 135 10.94 -11.20 -6.91
CA ILE A 135 10.13 -11.34 -5.69
C ILE A 135 9.32 -12.64 -5.73
N ALA A 136 8.66 -12.95 -6.85
CA ALA A 136 7.86 -14.16 -7.02
C ALA A 136 8.70 -15.45 -6.94
N GLY A 137 9.99 -15.38 -7.28
CA GLY A 137 10.97 -16.44 -7.09
C GLY A 137 11.19 -16.79 -5.61
N LYS A 138 10.95 -15.84 -4.70
CA LYS A 138 11.11 -15.95 -3.24
C LYS A 138 9.79 -16.06 -2.47
N ARG A 139 8.71 -16.47 -3.14
CA ARG A 139 7.37 -16.66 -2.53
C ARG A 139 7.28 -17.64 -1.36
N HIS A 140 8.34 -18.42 -1.11
CA HIS A 140 8.42 -19.31 0.05
C HIS A 140 8.97 -18.59 1.28
N ASP A 141 9.63 -17.44 1.08
CA ASP A 141 10.24 -16.61 2.11
C ASP A 141 9.39 -15.35 2.40
N CYS A 142 8.37 -15.06 1.57
CA CYS A 142 7.49 -13.90 1.73
C CYS A 142 6.01 -14.24 1.45
N TRP A 143 5.11 -13.40 1.97
CA TRP A 143 3.68 -13.51 1.70
C TRP A 143 3.26 -12.50 0.62
N LEU A 144 2.91 -13.00 -0.56
CA LEU A 144 2.30 -12.19 -1.62
C LEU A 144 0.82 -12.01 -1.31
N ALA A 145 0.41 -10.79 -0.98
CA ALA A 145 -0.91 -10.49 -0.46
C ALA A 145 -1.43 -9.14 -0.95
N THR A 146 -2.74 -9.01 -0.96
CA THR A 146 -3.40 -7.70 -1.10
C THR A 146 -3.29 -6.91 0.21
N ALA A 147 -3.34 -5.58 0.12
CA ALA A 147 -3.36 -4.72 1.32
C ALA A 147 -4.49 -5.09 2.28
N GLY A 148 -5.66 -5.48 1.76
CA GLY A 148 -6.80 -5.89 2.59
C GLY A 148 -6.61 -7.23 3.30
N GLU A 149 -5.82 -8.15 2.75
CA GLU A 149 -5.44 -9.39 3.44
C GLU A 149 -4.46 -9.10 4.58
N ILE A 150 -3.43 -8.28 4.31
CA ILE A 150 -2.47 -7.87 5.35
C ILE A 150 -3.20 -7.13 6.46
N ALA A 151 -4.04 -6.14 6.13
CA ALA A 151 -4.82 -5.40 7.11
C ALA A 151 -5.67 -6.31 7.99
N ARG A 152 -6.37 -7.29 7.39
CA ARG A 152 -7.19 -8.25 8.14
C ARG A 152 -6.36 -9.14 9.06
N PHE A 153 -5.20 -9.60 8.59
CA PHE A 153 -4.28 -10.39 9.41
C PHE A 153 -3.73 -9.55 10.57
N SER A 154 -3.27 -8.32 10.29
CA SER A 154 -2.76 -7.38 11.29
C SER A 154 -3.77 -7.10 12.40
N GLN A 155 -5.06 -6.99 12.09
CA GLN A 155 -6.10 -6.81 13.10
C GLN A 155 -6.23 -7.99 14.10
N THR A 156 -5.70 -9.17 13.75
CA THR A 156 -5.70 -10.35 14.64
C THR A 156 -4.46 -10.47 15.50
N VAL A 157 -3.36 -9.80 15.13
CA VAL A 157 -2.04 -9.95 15.78
C VAL A 157 -1.52 -8.66 16.42
N ILE A 158 -1.93 -7.49 15.92
CA ILE A 158 -1.56 -6.19 16.48
C ILE A 158 -2.64 -5.78 17.47
N ALA A 159 -2.28 -5.77 18.76
CA ALA A 159 -3.19 -5.34 19.82
C ALA A 159 -3.70 -3.92 19.54
N ARG A 160 -5.01 -3.71 19.73
CA ARG A 160 -5.57 -2.36 19.73
C ARG A 160 -5.06 -1.61 20.98
N PRO A 161 -4.78 -0.31 20.87
CA PRO A 161 -4.41 0.52 22.02
C PRO A 161 -5.47 0.52 23.13
#